data_AF-A0A7C2IRK9-F1
#
_entry.id   AF-A0A7C2IRK9-F1
#
_cell.length_a   1.000
_cell.length_b   1.000
_cell.length_c   1.000
_cell.angle_alpha   90.00
_cell.angle_beta   90.00
_cell.angle_gamma   90.00
#
_symmetry.space_group_name_H-M   'P 1'
#
loop_
_entity.id
_entity.type
_entity.pdbx_description
1 polymer ?
#
loop_
_entity_poly.entity_id
_entity_poly.type
_entity_poly.pdbx_seq_one_letter_code
_entity_poly.pdbx_strand_id
1 'polypeptide(L)'
;MRDITSERYENGKPRLRRFHQARWDEPIIFELSRKGQRGILVPEVEEQIREQVGDVLAGLPASMHRKQPPALPELSQPQVLRHYVRLSQENLGADLNIDVGQGTCTM
;
A
#
# COMPACT_ATOMS: atom_id res chain seq x y z
N MET A 1 11.11 -37.22 -12.41
CA MET A 1 11.00 -35.81 -11.99
C MET A 1 12.41 -35.33 -11.69
N ARG A 2 12.87 -34.18 -12.21
CA ARG A 2 14.26 -33.72 -11.96
C ARG A 2 14.43 -33.35 -10.48
N ASP A 3 15.56 -33.71 -9.90
CA ASP A 3 15.94 -33.28 -8.56
C ASP A 3 16.53 -31.87 -8.62
N ILE A 4 15.65 -30.88 -8.44
CA ILE A 4 16.00 -29.46 -8.44
C ILE A 4 16.95 -29.09 -7.28
N THR A 5 17.08 -29.94 -6.26
CA THR A 5 17.89 -29.65 -5.07
C THR A 5 19.37 -29.90 -5.36
N SER A 6 19.70 -31.03 -5.99
CA SER A 6 21.08 -31.34 -6.39
C SER A 6 21.65 -30.37 -7.44
N GLU A 7 20.80 -29.73 -8.25
CA GLU A 7 21.23 -28.70 -9.20
C GLU A 7 21.49 -27.32 -8.56
N ARG A 8 20.79 -27.02 -7.45
CA ARG A 8 20.84 -25.73 -6.76
C ARG A 8 21.94 -25.64 -5.70
N TYR A 9 22.54 -26.75 -5.29
CA TYR A 9 23.52 -26.81 -4.22
C TYR A 9 24.86 -27.34 -4.72
N GLU A 10 25.95 -26.74 -4.24
CA GLU A 10 27.32 -27.17 -4.49
C GLU A 10 28.02 -27.27 -3.12
N ASN A 11 28.58 -28.44 -2.81
CA ASN A 11 29.22 -28.72 -1.51
C ASN A 11 28.32 -28.41 -0.29
N GLY A 12 27.02 -28.73 -0.39
CA GLY A 12 26.05 -28.48 0.69
C GLY A 12 25.66 -27.01 0.86
N LYS A 13 26.16 -26.10 0.02
CA LYS A 13 25.79 -24.68 0.02
C LYS A 13 24.97 -24.34 -1.23
N PRO A 14 23.91 -23.53 -1.13
CA PRO A 14 23.17 -23.10 -2.30
C PRO A 14 24.10 -22.28 -3.21
N ARG A 15 24.13 -22.61 -4.50
CA ARG A 15 24.82 -21.80 -5.51
C ARG A 15 24.21 -20.40 -5.48
N LEU A 16 25.04 -19.40 -5.15
CA LEU A 16 24.62 -18.00 -5.18
C LEU A 16 24.24 -17.66 -6.63
N ARG A 17 22.93 -17.49 -6.87
CA ARG A 17 22.45 -16.92 -8.13
C ARG A 17 23.00 -15.51 -8.25
N ARG A 18 23.17 -15.00 -9.48
CA ARG A 18 23.23 -13.55 -9.69
C ARG A 18 21.95 -12.96 -9.11
N PHE A 19 22.07 -12.22 -8.01
CA PHE A 19 20.92 -11.58 -7.37
C PHE A 19 20.21 -10.67 -8.38
N HIS A 20 18.89 -10.77 -8.43
CA HIS A 20 18.03 -9.91 -9.23
C HIS A 20 16.84 -9.53 -8.35
N GLN A 21 16.75 -8.26 -7.98
CA GLN A 21 15.61 -7.72 -7.24
C GLN A 21 14.41 -7.52 -8.18
N ALA A 22 13.20 -7.54 -7.63
CA ALA A 22 12.03 -7.10 -8.39
C ALA A 22 12.22 -5.63 -8.82
N ARG A 23 11.81 -5.33 -10.05
CA ARG A 23 11.78 -3.98 -10.59
C ARG A 23 10.45 -3.79 -11.30
N TRP A 24 9.72 -2.76 -10.93
CA TRP A 24 8.44 -2.38 -11.48
C TRP A 24 8.55 -0.95 -11.99
N ASP A 25 8.11 -0.67 -13.22
CA ASP A 25 7.86 0.71 -13.63
C ASP A 25 6.47 1.12 -13.11
N GLU A 26 6.28 1.05 -11.78
CA GLU A 26 5.00 1.30 -11.13
C GLU A 26 4.67 2.80 -11.16
N PRO A 27 3.53 3.21 -11.73
CA PRO A 27 3.14 4.62 -11.78
C PRO A 27 2.81 5.15 -10.39
N ILE A 28 2.82 6.48 -10.22
CA ILE A 28 2.32 7.06 -8.97
C ILE A 28 0.83 6.77 -8.81
N ILE A 29 0.36 6.56 -7.58
CA ILE A 29 -1.02 6.11 -7.34
C ILE A 29 -2.10 7.03 -7.95
N PHE A 30 -1.79 8.31 -8.16
CA PHE A 30 -2.70 9.29 -8.79
C PHE A 30 -2.89 9.05 -10.30
N GLU A 31 -1.89 8.53 -11.01
CA GLU A 31 -1.98 8.20 -12.44
C GLU A 31 -2.90 7.00 -12.70
N LEU A 32 -3.09 6.16 -11.68
CA LEU A 32 -4.00 5.01 -11.72
C LEU A 32 -5.46 5.37 -11.44
N SER A 33 -5.73 6.62 -11.03
CA SER A 33 -7.06 7.08 -10.61
C SER A 33 -8.08 7.05 -11.75
N ARG A 34 -9.30 6.59 -11.45
CA ARG A 34 -10.46 6.67 -12.35
C ARG A 34 -11.61 7.34 -11.62
N LYS A 35 -12.08 8.46 -12.15
CA LYS A 35 -13.20 9.22 -11.55
C LYS A 35 -14.41 8.33 -11.26
N GLY A 36 -14.93 8.42 -10.04
CA GLY A 36 -16.05 7.64 -9.53
C GLY A 36 -15.68 6.26 -8.97
N GLN A 37 -14.43 5.82 -9.10
CA GLN A 37 -14.02 4.49 -8.64
C GLN A 37 -13.84 4.47 -7.11
N ARG A 38 -14.38 3.43 -6.47
CA ARG A 38 -14.34 3.28 -5.02
C ARG A 38 -13.67 1.97 -4.61
N GLY A 39 -12.77 2.07 -3.64
CA GLY A 39 -12.04 0.91 -3.11
C GLY A 39 -12.88 0.17 -2.10
N ILE A 40 -13.45 0.93 -1.16
CA ILE A 40 -14.26 0.41 -0.06
C ILE A 40 -15.56 1.23 -0.03
N LEU A 41 -16.67 0.54 0.20
CA LEU A 41 -17.94 1.16 0.52
C LEU A 41 -18.08 1.14 2.05
N VAL A 42 -18.06 2.32 2.67
CA VAL A 42 -18.37 2.43 4.10
C VAL A 42 -19.88 2.32 4.26
N PRO A 43 -20.38 1.52 5.22
CA PRO A 43 -21.80 1.47 5.53
C PRO A 43 -22.36 2.86 5.81
N GLU A 44 -23.61 3.09 5.40
CA GLU A 44 -24.32 4.29 5.82
C GLU A 44 -24.63 4.24 7.31
N VAL A 45 -24.63 5.41 7.95
CA VAL A 45 -25.00 5.56 9.37
C VAL A 45 -26.45 5.11 9.57
N GLU A 46 -26.70 4.32 10.63
CA GLU A 46 -28.01 3.85 11.01
C GLU A 46 -28.94 4.98 11.46
N GLU A 47 -30.24 4.83 11.21
CA GLU A 47 -31.23 5.90 11.44
C GLU A 47 -31.29 6.36 12.91
N GLN A 48 -31.23 5.41 13.87
CA GLN A 48 -31.24 5.73 15.30
C GLN A 48 -30.06 6.63 15.70
N ILE A 49 -28.90 6.45 15.07
CA ILE A 49 -27.72 7.27 15.33
C ILE A 49 -27.90 8.65 14.70
N ARG A 50 -28.47 8.73 13.49
CA ARG A 50 -28.78 10.00 12.82
C ARG A 50 -29.76 10.83 13.64
N GLU A 51 -30.82 10.23 14.18
CA GLU A 51 -31.81 10.90 15.02
C GLU A 51 -31.21 11.42 16.34
N GLN A 52 -30.33 10.63 16.97
CA GLN A 52 -29.71 11.01 18.24
C GLN A 52 -28.65 12.12 18.09
N VAL A 53 -27.85 12.07 17.02
CA VAL A 53 -26.70 12.98 16.84
C VAL A 53 -27.08 14.24 16.07
N GLY A 54 -27.99 14.12 15.08
CA GLY A 54 -28.38 15.24 14.23
C GLY A 54 -27.26 15.75 13.33
N ASP A 55 -27.22 17.05 13.07
CA ASP A 55 -26.23 17.68 12.20
C ASP A 55 -24.87 17.84 12.89
N VAL A 56 -23.92 16.99 12.52
CA VAL A 56 -22.53 17.00 13.02
C VAL A 56 -21.74 18.26 12.61
N LEU A 57 -22.20 19.03 11.62
CA LEU A 57 -21.53 20.23 11.14
C LEU A 57 -22.05 21.52 11.77
N ALA A 58 -23.15 21.48 12.52
CA ALA A 58 -23.81 22.67 13.07
C ALA A 58 -22.90 23.52 13.98
N GLY A 59 -21.95 22.89 14.68
CA GLY A 59 -20.98 23.57 15.53
C GLY A 59 -19.76 24.15 14.80
N LEU A 60 -19.59 23.85 13.51
CA LEU A 60 -18.42 24.23 12.74
C LEU A 60 -18.71 25.49 11.89
N PRO A 61 -17.97 26.59 12.06
CA PRO A 61 -18.16 27.79 11.24
C PRO A 61 -18.02 27.50 9.74
N ALA A 62 -18.89 28.08 8.92
CA ALA A 62 -18.92 27.85 7.47
C ALA A 62 -17.58 28.16 6.77
N SER A 63 -16.77 29.07 7.34
CA SER A 63 -15.43 29.38 6.84
C SER A 63 -14.43 28.22 6.97
N MET A 64 -14.70 27.23 7.83
CA MET A 64 -13.87 26.03 7.99
C MET A 64 -14.32 24.88 7.10
N HIS A 65 -15.48 24.99 6.45
CA HIS A 65 -16.01 23.92 5.61
C HIS A 65 -15.19 23.83 4.32
N ARG A 66 -14.77 22.60 3.96
CA ARG A 66 -14.12 22.37 2.66
C ARG A 66 -15.14 22.58 1.54
N LYS A 67 -14.85 23.52 0.63
CA LYS A 67 -15.69 23.80 -0.55
C LYS A 67 -15.56 22.76 -1.65
N GLN A 68 -14.42 22.06 -1.70
CA GLN A 68 -14.11 21.02 -2.67
C GLN A 68 -13.61 19.78 -1.93
N PRO A 69 -13.99 18.57 -2.36
CA PRO A 69 -13.39 17.34 -1.85
C PRO A 69 -11.87 17.34 -2.04
N PRO A 70 -11.11 16.68 -1.15
CA PRO A 70 -9.68 16.50 -1.37
C PRO A 70 -9.45 15.68 -2.65
N ALA A 71 -8.40 16.02 -3.40
CA ALA A 71 -8.04 15.34 -4.65
C ALA A 71 -7.35 13.98 -4.37
N LEU A 72 -8.03 13.10 -3.64
CA LEU A 72 -7.57 11.74 -3.38
C LEU A 72 -7.75 10.86 -4.62
N PRO A 73 -6.89 9.84 -4.81
CA PRO A 73 -7.00 8.98 -5.97
C PRO A 73 -8.18 8.01 -5.80
N GLU A 74 -8.89 7.74 -6.90
CA GLU A 74 -10.10 6.93 -6.94
C GLU A 74 -9.76 5.57 -7.56
N LEU A 75 -9.62 4.52 -6.75
CA LEU A 75 -9.20 3.17 -7.18
C LEU A 75 -10.04 2.07 -6.54
N SER A 76 -10.10 0.91 -7.18
CA SER A 76 -10.64 -0.32 -6.55
C SER A 76 -9.66 -0.93 -5.56
N GLN A 77 -10.16 -1.66 -4.56
CA GLN A 77 -9.34 -2.36 -3.56
C GLN A 77 -8.24 -3.26 -4.16
N PRO A 78 -8.49 -4.09 -5.19
CA PRO A 78 -7.43 -4.91 -5.77
C PRO A 78 -6.37 -4.09 -6.52
N GLN A 79 -6.68 -2.90 -7.04
CA GLN A 79 -5.64 -2.02 -7.62
C GLN A 79 -4.75 -1.43 -6.53
N VAL A 80 -5.34 -0.97 -5.41
CA VAL A 80 -4.57 -0.49 -4.25
C VAL A 80 -3.62 -1.58 -3.75
N LEU A 81 -4.11 -2.82 -3.59
CA LEU A 81 -3.28 -3.94 -3.17
C LEU A 81 -2.10 -4.19 -4.13
N ARG A 82 -2.37 -4.28 -5.43
CA ARG A 82 -1.31 -4.53 -6.43
C ARG A 82 -0.25 -3.43 -6.44
N HIS A 83 -0.68 -2.16 -6.34
CA HIS A 83 0.22 -1.02 -6.29
C HIS A 83 1.21 -1.12 -5.12
N TYR A 84 0.69 -1.29 -3.90
CA TYR A 84 1.55 -1.36 -2.71
C TYR A 84 2.36 -2.66 -2.61
N VAL A 85 1.88 -3.76 -3.17
CA VAL A 85 2.67 -5.02 -3.25
C VAL A 85 3.85 -4.89 -4.23
N ARG A 86 3.72 -4.10 -5.31
CA ARG A 86 4.85 -3.83 -6.21
C ARG A 86 5.86 -2.92 -5.54
N LEU A 87 5.41 -1.79 -4.98
CA LEU A 87 6.27 -0.86 -4.27
C LEU A 87 7.02 -1.52 -3.09
N SER A 88 6.39 -2.46 -2.38
CA SER A 88 7.07 -3.15 -1.28
C SER A 88 8.24 -4.02 -1.75
N GLN A 89 8.20 -4.55 -2.97
CA GLN A 89 9.31 -5.35 -3.53
C GLN A 89 10.47 -4.48 -4.04
N GLU A 90 10.19 -3.20 -4.30
CA GLU A 90 11.18 -2.20 -4.70
C GLU A 90 11.80 -1.47 -3.51
N ASN A 91 11.34 -1.77 -2.29
CA ASN A 91 11.86 -1.18 -1.08
C ASN A 91 12.86 -2.10 -0.39
N LEU A 92 13.92 -1.50 0.15
CA LEU A 92 14.91 -2.19 0.98
C LEU A 92 14.62 -1.85 2.45
N GLY A 93 14.46 -2.87 3.29
CA GLY A 93 14.14 -2.69 4.71
C GLY A 93 14.89 -3.67 5.60
N ALA A 94 14.88 -3.40 6.92
CA ALA A 94 15.56 -4.23 7.92
C ALA A 94 15.07 -5.69 7.90
N ASP A 95 13.78 -5.93 7.63
CA ASP A 95 13.23 -7.29 7.54
C ASP A 95 13.74 -8.10 6.34
N LEU A 96 14.32 -7.44 5.33
CA LEU A 96 14.75 -8.07 4.08
C LEU A 96 16.27 -8.23 3.96
N ASN A 97 17.03 -7.57 4.83
CA ASN A 97 18.49 -7.55 4.80
C ASN A 97 19.11 -7.90 6.15
N ILE A 98 20.37 -8.30 6.13
CA ILE A 98 21.14 -8.55 7.35
C ILE A 98 21.34 -7.25 8.14
N ASP A 99 21.56 -6.13 7.44
CA ASP A 99 21.73 -4.80 8.00
C ASP A 99 21.47 -3.74 6.92
N VAL A 100 20.97 -2.56 7.31
CA VAL A 100 20.83 -1.37 6.46
C VAL A 100 21.97 -0.35 6.72
N GLY A 101 22.77 -0.57 7.77
CA GLY A 101 23.98 0.19 8.06
C GLY A 101 23.74 1.64 8.49
N GLN A 102 22.54 1.94 9.00
CA GLN A 102 22.17 3.31 9.41
C GLN A 102 22.43 3.51 10.91
N GLY A 103 23.55 4.16 11.23
CA GLY A 103 23.87 4.57 12.59
C GLY A 103 22.84 5.57 13.15
N THR A 104 22.71 5.65 14.48
CA THR A 104 21.78 6.53 15.22
C THR A 104 20.29 6.26 15.05
N CYS A 105 19.91 5.39 14.12
CA CYS A 105 18.51 5.05 13.84
C CYS A 105 17.97 3.93 14.74
N THR A 106 18.84 3.06 15.28
CA THR A 106 18.43 1.81 15.96
C THR A 106 17.44 1.03 15.09
N MET A 107 17.85 0.79 13.84
CA MET A 107 17.09 0.04 12.85
C MET A 107 16.91 -1.42 13.26
#